data_AF-F0SUD2-F1
#
_entry.id   AF-F0SUD2-F1
#
_cell.length_a   1.000
_cell.length_b   1.000
_cell.length_c   1.000
_cell.angle_alpha   90.00
_cell.angle_beta   90.00
_cell.angle_gamma   90.00
#
_symmetry.space_group_name_H-M   'P 1'
#
loop_
_entity.id
_entity.type
_entity.pdbx_description
1 polymer ?
#
loop_
_entity_poly.entity_id
_entity_poly.type
_entity_poly.pdbx_seq_one_letter_code
_entity_poly.pdbx_strand_id
1 'polypeptide(L)'
;MRLFSALGGVAMDSKIYVDSFSTFAEFAGSDYSLWEKLIGCEIRHRTFGIGIIEKISGTTLKDSVLIKIRFIHLPESERIKIFSNISFAEGYFGNINVDFALFPGFQEFCEMRNRKEQDCLTKKVIEAEEQKKEQALQEAKFLEEFNVLKQEYGLDELCFHPNLYHLLYTILLKLKAEENLDEEDLLWLNRNNLFKVLAIYYESEYLKSGNLWSLVKASENWRRLANAARAIELLKDKCSNDSKLMSTILTTCGAAFQDINESTEAEKYARKAIKASRYHYYPYHLLGVIYFHRGRPEKGDKYFAKAMELGLNPKVMEDEIEKVFETAGKDVKVCIAKYLFNKDRQKYQWAKHYSR
;
A
#
# COMPACT_ATOMS: atom_id res chain seq x y z
N MET A 1 -1.22 41.69 17.77
CA MET A 1 -0.56 42.06 19.05
C MET A 1 0.82 42.58 18.72
N ARG A 2 1.18 43.72 19.33
CA ARG A 2 2.44 44.46 19.20
C ARG A 2 3.67 43.63 19.62
N LEU A 3 4.85 44.20 19.31
CA LEU A 3 6.18 44.12 19.97
C LEU A 3 7.25 43.74 18.92
N PHE A 4 8.33 44.48 18.61
CA PHE A 4 9.07 45.53 19.32
C PHE A 4 9.76 46.47 18.32
N SER A 5 9.62 47.78 18.56
CA SER A 5 10.59 48.81 18.23
C SER A 5 11.65 48.88 19.34
N ALA A 6 12.95 48.86 19.01
CA ALA A 6 14.04 49.56 19.73
C ALA A 6 15.42 49.05 19.28
N LEU A 7 16.42 49.89 19.53
CA LEU A 7 17.86 49.80 19.20
C LEU A 7 18.14 50.40 17.80
N GLY A 8 18.73 51.58 17.66
CA GLY A 8 19.59 52.32 18.57
C GLY A 8 20.72 52.85 17.69
N GLY A 9 20.75 54.16 17.48
CA GLY A 9 21.78 54.81 16.69
C GLY A 9 23.16 54.55 17.27
N VAL A 10 23.95 53.79 16.54
CA VAL A 10 25.41 53.77 16.67
C VAL A 10 25.91 54.16 15.29
N ALA A 11 26.68 55.23 15.22
CA ALA A 11 27.41 55.60 14.01
C ALA A 11 28.33 54.42 13.66
N MET A 12 27.88 53.58 12.74
CA MET A 12 28.65 52.47 12.21
C MET A 12 29.72 53.05 11.31
N ASP A 13 30.99 52.79 11.63
CA ASP A 13 32.05 52.76 10.63
C ASP A 13 31.51 52.05 9.39
N SER A 14 31.59 52.73 8.24
CA SER A 14 31.02 52.32 6.95
C SER A 14 31.77 51.14 6.30
N LYS A 15 32.14 50.13 7.09
CA LYS A 15 32.58 48.82 6.62
C LYS A 15 31.43 47.85 6.79
N ILE A 16 30.45 47.95 5.91
CA ILE A 16 29.44 46.90 5.78
C ILE A 16 30.17 45.68 5.20
N TYR A 17 29.81 44.48 5.65
CA TYR A 17 30.38 43.23 5.14
C TYR A 17 29.69 42.84 3.83
N VAL A 18 30.45 42.45 2.79
CA VAL A 18 29.89 41.79 1.61
C VAL A 18 29.41 40.41 2.04
N ASP A 19 28.11 40.14 1.96
CA ASP A 19 27.52 38.86 2.41
C ASP A 19 28.04 37.64 1.62
N SER A 20 28.62 37.85 0.43
CA SER A 20 29.56 36.90 -0.16
C SER A 20 30.38 37.54 -1.30
N PHE A 21 31.65 37.20 -1.41
CA PHE A 21 32.48 37.62 -2.55
C PHE A 21 31.97 37.09 -3.90
N SER A 22 31.14 36.05 -3.89
CA SER A 22 30.41 35.56 -5.07
C SER A 22 29.37 36.57 -5.57
N THR A 23 28.70 37.30 -4.68
CA THR A 23 27.74 38.35 -5.07
C THR A 23 28.45 39.51 -5.76
N PHE A 24 29.63 39.90 -5.26
CA PHE A 24 30.47 40.87 -5.93
C PHE A 24 30.97 40.37 -7.29
N ALA A 25 31.43 39.12 -7.38
CA ALA A 25 31.90 38.55 -8.64
C ALA A 25 30.81 38.53 -9.73
N GLU A 26 29.56 38.26 -9.36
CA GLU A 26 28.40 38.33 -10.27
C GLU A 26 28.06 39.76 -10.69
N PHE A 27 28.17 40.73 -9.77
CA PHE A 27 27.97 42.15 -10.08
C PHE A 27 29.05 42.69 -11.03
N ALA A 28 30.31 42.45 -10.68
CA ALA A 28 31.46 42.96 -11.42
C ALA A 28 31.61 42.25 -12.77
N GLY A 29 31.17 40.99 -12.88
CA GLY A 29 31.24 40.22 -14.11
C GLY A 29 32.65 40.23 -14.68
N SER A 30 32.77 40.75 -15.90
CA SER A 30 34.04 40.90 -16.62
C SER A 30 34.55 42.35 -16.67
N ASP A 31 33.90 43.27 -15.94
CA ASP A 31 34.30 44.68 -15.86
C ASP A 31 35.59 44.81 -15.04
N TYR A 32 36.68 44.85 -15.78
CA TYR A 32 38.05 44.97 -15.26
C TYR A 32 38.23 46.16 -14.30
N SER A 33 37.53 47.28 -14.52
CA SER A 33 37.66 48.49 -13.71
C SER A 33 37.15 48.31 -12.27
N LEU A 34 36.17 47.43 -12.08
CA LEU A 34 35.64 47.09 -10.76
C LEU A 34 36.57 46.14 -10.02
N TRP A 35 37.22 45.20 -10.73
CA TRP A 35 38.18 44.28 -10.15
C TRP A 35 39.50 44.97 -9.73
N GLU A 36 39.98 45.95 -10.50
CA GLU A 36 41.21 46.70 -10.15
C GLU A 36 41.12 47.41 -8.80
N LYS A 37 39.93 47.87 -8.41
CA LYS A 37 39.68 48.51 -7.11
C LYS A 37 39.95 47.58 -5.91
N LEU A 38 40.10 46.27 -6.15
CA LEU A 38 40.38 45.26 -5.13
C LEU A 38 41.87 44.95 -4.97
N ILE A 39 42.75 45.54 -5.78
CA ILE A 39 44.20 45.33 -5.65
C ILE A 39 44.66 45.81 -4.25
N GLY A 40 45.39 44.95 -3.55
CA GLY A 40 45.83 45.18 -2.18
C GLY A 40 44.83 44.75 -1.10
N CYS A 41 43.60 44.38 -1.45
CA CYS A 41 42.63 43.87 -0.49
C CYS A 41 42.99 42.45 -0.02
N GLU A 42 42.73 42.19 1.25
CA GLU A 42 42.82 40.86 1.85
C GLU A 42 41.56 40.04 1.54
N ILE A 43 41.75 38.80 1.14
CA ILE A 43 40.69 37.84 0.84
C ILE A 43 40.99 36.49 1.49
N ARG A 44 39.95 35.76 1.89
CA ARG A 44 40.07 34.43 2.47
C ARG A 44 39.61 33.37 1.47
N HIS A 45 40.45 32.37 1.21
CA HIS A 45 40.09 31.19 0.43
C HIS A 45 39.88 29.98 1.37
N ARG A 46 38.85 29.16 1.10
CA ARG A 46 38.50 27.98 1.93
C ARG A 46 39.69 27.02 2.13
N THR A 47 40.51 26.83 1.08
CA THR A 47 41.62 25.86 1.09
C THR A 47 42.98 26.49 1.37
N PHE A 48 43.20 27.74 0.93
CA PHE A 48 44.53 28.36 0.90
C PHE A 48 44.72 29.43 1.99
N GLY A 49 43.68 29.69 2.79
CA GLY A 49 43.71 30.67 3.86
C GLY A 49 43.70 32.10 3.35
N ILE A 50 44.35 33.00 4.08
CA ILE A 50 44.37 34.44 3.82
C ILE A 50 45.34 34.76 2.67
N GLY A 51 44.89 35.54 1.69
CA GLY A 51 45.70 36.05 0.60
C GLY A 51 45.43 37.51 0.29
N ILE A 52 46.34 38.13 -0.45
CA ILE A 52 46.25 39.52 -0.89
C ILE A 52 46.17 39.54 -2.41
N ILE A 53 45.22 40.30 -2.95
CA ILE A 53 45.09 40.49 -4.40
C ILE A 53 46.27 41.34 -4.88
N GLU A 54 47.13 40.76 -5.71
CA GLU A 54 48.37 41.40 -6.16
C GLU A 54 48.20 42.08 -7.51
N LYS A 55 47.45 41.46 -8.42
CA LYS A 55 47.28 41.96 -9.78
C LYS A 55 45.98 41.45 -10.38
N ILE A 56 45.33 42.32 -11.16
CA ILE A 56 44.24 41.97 -12.05
C ILE A 56 44.78 41.99 -13.49
N SER A 57 44.34 41.04 -14.31
CA SER A 57 44.72 40.96 -15.72
C SER A 57 43.53 40.52 -16.56
N GLY A 58 43.31 41.19 -17.70
CA GLY A 58 42.33 40.73 -18.70
C GLY A 58 42.90 39.64 -19.60
N THR A 59 42.03 38.80 -20.16
CA THR A 59 42.40 37.76 -21.14
C THR A 59 41.88 38.10 -22.54
N THR A 60 42.63 37.70 -23.58
CA THR A 60 42.18 37.78 -24.98
C THR A 60 41.19 36.67 -25.38
N LEU A 61 41.04 35.65 -24.55
CA LEU A 61 40.09 34.55 -24.73
C LEU A 61 39.02 34.66 -23.64
N LYS A 62 37.75 34.76 -24.08
CA LYS A 62 36.52 34.74 -23.28
C LYS A 62 36.55 35.74 -22.11
N ASP A 63 36.12 36.98 -22.32
CA ASP A 63 35.68 37.98 -21.33
C ASP A 63 35.82 37.55 -19.86
N SER A 64 37.04 37.35 -19.38
CA SER A 64 37.30 36.79 -18.05
C SER A 64 38.46 37.52 -17.43
N VAL A 65 38.34 37.72 -16.13
CA VAL A 65 39.29 38.51 -15.35
C VAL A 65 40.13 37.55 -14.55
N LEU A 66 41.45 37.60 -14.73
CA LEU A 66 42.39 36.81 -13.96
C LEU A 66 42.86 37.62 -12.75
N ILE A 67 42.57 37.10 -11.58
CA ILE A 67 42.93 37.66 -10.29
C ILE A 67 44.11 36.87 -9.72
N LYS A 68 45.27 37.51 -9.65
CA LYS A 68 46.49 36.96 -9.06
C LYS A 68 46.49 37.24 -7.57
N ILE A 69 46.51 36.19 -6.76
CA ILE A 69 46.47 36.25 -5.29
C ILE A 69 47.74 35.68 -4.71
N ARG A 70 48.31 36.40 -3.74
CA ARG A 70 49.44 35.95 -2.93
C ARG A 70 48.94 35.49 -1.55
N PHE A 71 49.01 34.20 -1.27
CA PHE A 71 48.57 33.62 0.01
C PHE A 71 49.66 33.70 1.07
N ILE A 72 49.33 34.18 2.26
CA ILE A 72 50.33 34.51 3.31
C ILE A 72 50.94 33.24 3.93
N HIS A 73 50.16 32.16 4.01
CA HIS A 73 50.53 30.94 4.73
C HIS A 73 51.04 29.80 3.83
N LEU A 74 51.18 30.04 2.52
CA LEU A 74 51.72 29.04 1.58
C LEU A 74 53.25 29.16 1.42
N PRO A 75 53.95 28.03 1.18
CA PRO A 75 55.38 28.01 0.89
C PRO A 75 55.71 28.84 -0.36
N GLU A 76 56.92 29.37 -0.42
CA GLU A 76 57.32 30.42 -1.39
C GLU A 76 57.14 30.01 -2.87
N SER A 77 57.34 28.73 -3.19
CA SER A 77 57.11 28.15 -4.52
C SER A 77 55.64 28.09 -4.94
N GLU A 78 54.70 28.16 -4.00
CA GLU A 78 53.26 28.01 -4.23
C GLU A 78 52.43 29.21 -3.79
N ARG A 79 53.10 30.26 -3.32
CA ARG A 79 52.48 31.42 -2.68
C ARG A 79 51.54 32.19 -3.60
N ILE A 80 51.76 32.09 -4.91
CA ILE A 80 50.98 32.77 -5.92
C ILE A 80 50.04 31.77 -6.61
N LYS A 81 48.75 32.08 -6.61
CA LYS A 81 47.75 31.36 -7.43
C LYS A 81 46.96 32.38 -8.25
N ILE A 82 46.46 31.94 -9.40
CA ILE A 82 45.68 32.76 -10.33
C ILE A 82 44.29 32.12 -10.46
N PHE A 83 43.25 32.93 -10.32
CA PHE A 83 41.86 32.51 -10.40
C PHE A 83 41.13 33.35 -11.44
N SER A 84 40.11 32.80 -12.08
CA SER A 84 39.20 33.58 -12.91
C SER A 84 38.08 34.16 -12.05
N ASN A 85 37.43 35.24 -12.51
CA ASN A 85 36.19 35.79 -11.93
C ASN A 85 35.12 34.70 -11.67
N ILE A 86 35.05 33.66 -12.52
CA ILE A 86 34.14 32.52 -12.36
C ILE A 86 34.43 31.75 -11.07
N SER A 87 35.70 31.50 -10.73
CA SER A 87 36.09 30.81 -9.50
C SER A 87 35.64 31.54 -8.22
N PHE A 88 35.39 32.84 -8.30
CA PHE A 88 34.88 33.62 -7.18
C PHE A 88 33.35 33.53 -7.06
N ALA A 89 32.63 33.30 -8.16
CA ALA A 89 31.19 33.04 -8.15
C ALA A 89 30.85 31.65 -7.55
N GLU A 90 31.77 30.69 -7.63
CA GLU A 90 31.61 29.31 -7.13
C GLU A 90 31.74 29.17 -5.59
N GLY A 91 31.98 30.27 -4.86
CA GLY A 91 31.87 30.31 -3.40
C GLY A 91 33.10 29.79 -2.62
N TYR A 92 34.24 29.60 -3.28
CA TYR A 92 35.51 29.20 -2.64
C TYR A 92 36.18 30.30 -1.81
N PHE A 93 35.72 31.53 -1.96
CA PHE A 93 36.25 32.69 -1.27
C PHE A 93 35.22 33.23 -0.26
N GLY A 94 35.70 33.56 0.93
CA GLY A 94 34.91 34.22 1.98
C GLY A 94 34.79 35.73 1.75
N ASN A 95 34.24 36.43 2.74
CA ASN A 95 33.96 37.86 2.64
C ASN A 95 35.23 38.68 2.44
N ILE A 96 35.13 39.71 1.61
CA ILE A 96 36.19 40.71 1.42
C ILE A 96 35.83 41.98 2.22
N ASN A 97 36.83 42.64 2.77
CA ASN A 97 36.64 43.88 3.53
C ASN A 97 36.97 45.08 2.63
N VAL A 98 35.94 45.65 1.99
CA VAL A 98 36.10 46.76 1.03
C VAL A 98 34.98 47.77 1.28
N ASP A 99 35.30 49.05 1.10
CA ASP A 99 34.30 50.12 1.20
C ASP A 99 33.35 50.08 0.00
N PHE A 100 32.06 49.92 0.27
CA PHE A 100 31.02 49.88 -0.75
C PHE A 100 30.83 51.19 -1.51
N ALA A 101 31.26 52.31 -0.94
CA ALA A 101 31.22 53.60 -1.62
C ALA A 101 32.06 53.60 -2.92
N LEU A 102 33.00 52.66 -3.05
CA LEU A 102 33.82 52.48 -4.26
C LEU A 102 33.07 51.83 -5.43
N PHE A 103 31.88 51.25 -5.19
CA PHE A 103 31.11 50.48 -6.17
C PHE A 103 29.67 51.01 -6.32
N PRO A 104 29.48 52.12 -7.08
CA PRO A 104 28.16 52.64 -7.40
C PRO A 104 27.28 51.56 -8.04
N GLY A 105 26.01 51.45 -7.61
CA GLY A 105 25.06 50.45 -8.11
C GLY A 105 25.17 49.06 -7.49
N PHE A 106 26.18 48.77 -6.67
CA PHE A 106 26.32 47.45 -6.02
C PHE A 106 25.19 47.17 -5.00
N GLN A 107 24.77 48.20 -4.25
CA GLN A 107 23.67 48.06 -3.29
C GLN A 107 22.34 47.75 -4.01
N GLU A 108 22.04 48.46 -5.10
CA GLU A 108 20.86 48.22 -5.93
C GLU A 108 20.88 46.81 -6.53
N PHE A 109 22.05 46.34 -6.98
CA PHE A 109 22.24 44.97 -7.45
C PHE A 109 21.94 43.93 -6.36
N CYS A 110 22.44 44.13 -5.14
CA CYS A 110 22.17 43.24 -4.01
C CYS A 110 20.67 43.17 -3.69
N GLU A 111 19.99 44.31 -3.65
CA GLU A 111 18.54 44.36 -3.44
C GLU A 111 17.76 43.67 -4.56
N MET A 112 18.16 43.86 -5.82
CA MET A 112 17.55 43.18 -6.96
C MET A 112 17.74 41.67 -6.89
N ARG A 113 18.94 41.21 -6.52
CA ARG A 113 19.25 39.79 -6.35
C ARG A 113 18.38 39.19 -5.24
N ASN A 114 18.33 39.84 -4.09
CA ASN A 114 17.54 39.37 -2.95
C ASN A 114 16.04 39.32 -3.28
N ARG A 115 15.51 40.31 -4.01
CA ARG A 115 14.13 40.27 -4.53
C ARG A 115 13.91 39.09 -5.47
N LYS A 116 14.79 38.88 -6.45
CA LYS A 116 14.71 37.71 -7.36
C LYS A 116 14.76 36.38 -6.63
N GLU A 117 15.57 36.27 -5.59
CA GLU A 117 15.67 35.06 -4.76
C GLU A 117 14.39 34.83 -3.94
N GLN A 118 13.84 35.88 -3.33
CA GLN A 118 12.56 35.83 -2.62
C GLN A 118 11.40 35.48 -3.56
N ASP A 119 11.36 36.06 -4.76
CA ASP A 119 10.36 35.75 -5.79
C ASP A 119 10.48 34.28 -6.24
N CYS A 120 11.72 33.79 -6.41
CA CYS A 120 11.98 32.39 -6.75
C CYS A 120 11.50 31.43 -5.65
N LEU A 121 11.78 31.74 -4.38
CA LEU A 121 11.32 30.97 -3.23
C LEU A 121 9.79 30.98 -3.13
N THR A 122 9.17 32.14 -3.29
CA THR A 122 7.71 32.30 -3.25
C THR A 122 7.05 31.49 -4.36
N LYS A 123 7.61 31.51 -5.58
CA LYS A 123 7.12 30.71 -6.70
C LYS A 123 7.18 29.21 -6.39
N LYS A 124 8.28 28.71 -5.82
CA LYS A 124 8.42 27.30 -5.43
C LYS A 124 7.40 26.87 -4.36
N VAL A 125 7.07 27.75 -3.42
CA VAL A 125 6.05 27.48 -2.39
C VAL A 125 4.67 27.38 -3.02
N ILE A 126 4.31 28.32 -3.91
CA ILE A 126 3.03 28.30 -4.62
C ILE A 126 2.90 27.02 -5.47
N GLU A 127 3.93 26.66 -6.24
CA GLU A 127 3.95 25.43 -7.04
C GLU A 127 3.78 24.17 -6.17
N ALA A 128 4.44 24.11 -5.01
CA ALA A 128 4.33 22.98 -4.08
C ALA A 128 2.93 22.91 -3.42
N GLU A 129 2.32 24.05 -3.11
CA GLU A 129 0.95 24.10 -2.59
C GLU A 129 -0.08 23.69 -3.64
N GLU A 130 0.11 24.10 -4.90
CA GLU A 130 -0.73 23.69 -6.02
C GLU A 130 -0.64 22.18 -6.26
N GLN A 131 0.57 21.60 -6.26
CA GLN A 131 0.75 20.15 -6.37
C GLN A 131 0.07 19.38 -5.23
N LYS A 132 0.17 19.87 -3.99
CA LYS A 132 -0.52 19.26 -2.85
C LYS A 132 -2.04 19.33 -2.99
N LYS A 133 -2.57 20.46 -3.45
CA LYS A 133 -4.02 20.62 -3.70
C LYS A 133 -4.49 19.68 -4.80
N GLU A 134 -3.71 19.52 -5.87
CA GLU A 134 -4.04 18.61 -6.96
C GLU A 134 -4.00 17.14 -6.52
N GLN A 135 -2.98 16.73 -5.76
CA GLN A 135 -2.92 15.39 -5.16
C GLN A 135 -4.12 15.11 -4.24
N ALA A 136 -4.47 16.06 -3.37
CA ALA A 136 -5.63 15.92 -2.49
C ALA A 136 -6.95 15.82 -3.27
N LEU A 137 -7.07 16.56 -4.39
CA LEU A 137 -8.24 16.47 -5.26
C LEU A 137 -8.32 15.12 -5.98
N GLN A 138 -7.21 14.59 -6.47
CA GLN A 138 -7.15 13.27 -7.10
C GLN A 138 -7.51 12.16 -6.10
N GLU A 139 -6.98 12.22 -4.87
CA GLU A 139 -7.30 11.28 -3.80
C GLU A 139 -8.78 11.35 -3.39
N ALA A 140 -9.34 12.56 -3.29
CA ALA A 140 -10.76 12.74 -3.00
C ALA A 140 -11.66 12.12 -4.09
N LYS A 141 -11.36 12.35 -5.36
CA LYS A 141 -12.09 11.74 -6.50
C LYS A 141 -11.97 10.22 -6.48
N PHE A 142 -10.77 9.69 -6.25
CA PHE A 142 -10.55 8.25 -6.11
C PHE A 142 -11.42 7.65 -5.00
N LEU A 143 -11.45 8.27 -3.82
CA LEU A 143 -12.25 7.79 -2.70
C LEU A 143 -13.74 7.84 -2.98
N GLU A 144 -14.22 8.88 -3.67
CA GLU A 144 -15.62 9.00 -4.09
C GLU A 144 -16.01 7.87 -5.05
N GLU A 145 -15.25 7.65 -6.12
CA GLU A 145 -15.49 6.57 -7.08
C GLU A 145 -15.39 5.19 -6.42
N PHE A 146 -14.40 4.99 -5.55
CA PHE A 146 -14.24 3.74 -4.81
C PHE A 146 -15.41 3.46 -3.88
N ASN A 147 -15.97 4.49 -3.23
CA ASN A 147 -17.16 4.33 -2.40
C ASN A 147 -18.39 3.94 -3.22
N VAL A 148 -18.56 4.53 -4.42
CA VAL A 148 -19.65 4.13 -5.34
C VAL A 148 -19.50 2.66 -5.76
N LEU A 149 -18.28 2.23 -6.11
CA LEU A 149 -18.03 0.84 -6.46
C LEU A 149 -18.29 -0.11 -5.29
N LYS A 150 -17.88 0.24 -4.06
CA LYS A 150 -18.19 -0.59 -2.88
C LYS A 150 -19.69 -0.76 -2.70
N GLN A 151 -20.48 0.29 -2.88
CA GLN A 151 -21.95 0.22 -2.81
C GLN A 151 -22.52 -0.72 -3.86
N GLU A 152 -22.06 -0.59 -5.10
CA GLU A 152 -22.49 -1.42 -6.23
C GLU A 152 -22.29 -2.92 -5.96
N TYR A 153 -21.17 -3.28 -5.33
CA TYR A 153 -20.84 -4.67 -4.98
C TYR A 153 -21.25 -5.08 -3.55
N GLY A 154 -21.94 -4.21 -2.80
CA GLY A 154 -22.43 -4.47 -1.45
C GLY A 154 -21.34 -4.67 -0.39
N LEU A 155 -20.28 -3.84 -0.45
CA LEU A 155 -19.11 -3.86 0.45
C LEU A 155 -19.11 -2.70 1.45
N ASP A 156 -20.25 -2.04 1.65
CA ASP A 156 -20.37 -0.80 2.42
C ASP A 156 -20.02 -0.95 3.91
N GLU A 157 -20.33 -2.11 4.47
CA GLU A 157 -20.09 -2.44 5.87
C GLU A 157 -18.64 -2.84 6.17
N LEU A 158 -17.82 -3.02 5.13
CA LEU A 158 -16.45 -3.51 5.27
C LEU A 158 -15.46 -2.35 5.43
N CYS A 159 -14.87 -2.26 6.62
CA CYS A 159 -13.72 -1.39 6.86
C CYS A 159 -12.44 -2.08 6.38
N PHE A 160 -11.84 -1.59 5.30
CA PHE A 160 -10.53 -2.07 4.83
C PHE A 160 -9.41 -1.19 5.36
N HIS A 161 -8.23 -1.79 5.53
CA HIS A 161 -7.02 -1.00 5.75
C HIS A 161 -6.73 -0.16 4.49
N PRO A 162 -6.36 1.14 4.61
CA PRO A 162 -6.14 2.03 3.46
C PRO A 162 -5.23 1.45 2.36
N ASN A 163 -4.18 0.73 2.75
CA ASN A 163 -3.25 0.06 1.82
C ASN A 163 -3.92 -0.95 0.87
N LEU A 164 -5.13 -1.42 1.15
CA LEU A 164 -5.87 -2.38 0.32
C LEU A 164 -6.83 -1.69 -0.66
N TYR A 165 -7.05 -0.38 -0.53
CA TYR A 165 -8.04 0.35 -1.32
C TYR A 165 -7.70 0.33 -2.80
N HIS A 166 -6.43 0.58 -3.17
CA HIS A 166 -6.03 0.61 -4.57
C HIS A 166 -6.22 -0.75 -5.27
N LEU A 167 -5.83 -1.86 -4.63
CA LEU A 167 -5.97 -3.18 -5.22
C LEU A 167 -7.44 -3.59 -5.34
N LEU A 168 -8.24 -3.39 -4.29
CA LEU A 168 -9.67 -3.65 -4.37
C LEU A 168 -10.34 -2.77 -5.44
N TYR A 169 -10.01 -1.48 -5.49
CA TYR A 169 -10.52 -0.57 -6.52
C TYR A 169 -10.20 -1.08 -7.93
N THR A 170 -8.95 -1.51 -8.21
CA THR A 170 -8.60 -2.06 -9.51
C THR A 170 -9.39 -3.34 -9.86
N ILE A 171 -9.62 -4.21 -8.88
CA ILE A 171 -10.44 -5.42 -9.08
C ILE A 171 -11.89 -5.04 -9.37
N LEU A 172 -12.46 -4.10 -8.62
CA LEU A 172 -13.85 -3.66 -8.85
C LEU A 172 -14.01 -2.96 -10.21
N LEU A 173 -13.01 -2.21 -10.68
CA LEU A 173 -12.99 -1.65 -12.03
C LEU A 173 -12.97 -2.74 -13.10
N LYS A 174 -12.12 -3.77 -12.97
CA LYS A 174 -12.11 -4.93 -13.88
C LYS A 174 -13.50 -5.58 -13.94
N LEU A 175 -14.12 -5.80 -12.78
CA LEU A 175 -15.46 -6.39 -12.71
C LEU A 175 -16.52 -5.52 -13.38
N LYS A 176 -16.45 -4.20 -13.20
CA LYS A 176 -17.38 -3.24 -13.83
C LYS A 176 -17.21 -3.18 -15.34
N ALA A 177 -15.98 -3.35 -15.83
CA ALA A 177 -15.66 -3.48 -17.25
C ALA A 177 -15.96 -4.89 -17.81
N GLU A 178 -16.52 -5.79 -17.00
CA GLU A 178 -16.75 -7.21 -17.33
C GLU A 178 -15.48 -7.98 -17.75
N GLU A 179 -14.32 -7.51 -17.30
CA GLU A 179 -13.03 -8.16 -17.52
C GLU A 179 -12.87 -9.38 -16.60
N ASN A 180 -12.04 -10.33 -17.05
CA ASN A 180 -11.72 -11.51 -16.25
C ASN A 180 -10.69 -11.16 -15.18
N LEU A 181 -10.92 -11.68 -13.97
CA LEU A 181 -9.94 -11.62 -12.90
C LEU A 181 -8.88 -12.71 -13.10
N ASP A 182 -7.63 -12.35 -12.85
CA ASP A 182 -6.52 -13.30 -12.88
C ASP A 182 -6.45 -14.14 -11.58
N GLU A 183 -5.56 -15.14 -11.54
CA GLU A 183 -5.42 -15.99 -10.37
C GLU A 183 -4.94 -15.23 -9.12
N GLU A 184 -4.15 -14.17 -9.29
CA GLU A 184 -3.65 -13.37 -8.16
C GLU A 184 -4.77 -12.57 -7.52
N ASP A 185 -5.63 -11.94 -8.34
CA ASP A 185 -6.85 -11.26 -7.91
C ASP A 185 -7.75 -12.21 -7.10
N LEU A 186 -8.01 -13.41 -7.65
CA LEU A 186 -8.89 -14.40 -7.00
C LEU A 186 -8.33 -14.92 -5.68
N LEU A 187 -7.01 -15.17 -5.63
CA LEU A 187 -6.33 -15.58 -4.41
C LEU A 187 -6.34 -14.46 -3.36
N TRP A 188 -6.11 -13.22 -3.78
CA TRP A 188 -6.16 -12.07 -2.89
C TRP A 188 -7.56 -11.85 -2.32
N LEU A 189 -8.61 -11.91 -3.14
CA LEU A 189 -9.99 -11.84 -2.69
C LEU A 189 -10.32 -12.93 -1.66
N ASN A 190 -9.89 -14.17 -1.92
CA ASN A 190 -10.14 -15.29 -1.01
C ASN A 190 -9.39 -15.13 0.33
N ARG A 191 -8.14 -14.65 0.31
CA ARG A 191 -7.35 -14.39 1.53
C ARG A 191 -7.94 -13.29 2.40
N ASN A 192 -8.56 -12.28 1.77
CA ASN A 192 -9.21 -11.17 2.47
C ASN A 192 -10.70 -11.44 2.77
N ASN A 193 -11.16 -12.68 2.60
CA ASN A 193 -12.55 -13.08 2.85
C ASN A 193 -13.60 -12.27 2.07
N LEU A 194 -13.24 -11.77 0.88
CA LEU A 194 -14.12 -11.01 -0.01
C LEU A 194 -15.05 -11.94 -0.80
N PHE A 195 -15.77 -12.80 -0.08
CA PHE A 195 -16.61 -13.85 -0.66
C PHE A 195 -17.77 -13.27 -1.47
N LYS A 196 -18.26 -12.08 -1.14
CA LYS A 196 -19.32 -11.41 -1.91
C LYS A 196 -18.85 -11.09 -3.33
N VAL A 197 -17.66 -10.52 -3.46
CA VAL A 197 -17.04 -10.21 -4.75
C VAL A 197 -16.78 -11.48 -5.54
N LEU A 198 -16.23 -12.52 -4.89
CA LEU A 198 -16.00 -13.82 -5.52
C LEU A 198 -17.29 -14.47 -6.01
N ALA A 199 -18.36 -14.41 -5.22
CA ALA A 199 -19.65 -14.97 -5.59
C ALA A 199 -20.23 -14.28 -6.84
N ILE A 200 -20.23 -12.94 -6.85
CA ILE A 200 -20.69 -12.13 -8.00
C ILE A 200 -19.87 -12.44 -9.25
N TYR A 201 -18.53 -12.46 -9.11
CA TYR A 201 -17.63 -12.78 -10.22
C TYR A 201 -17.93 -14.16 -10.81
N TYR A 202 -18.01 -15.20 -9.98
CA TYR A 202 -18.25 -16.55 -10.47
C TYR A 202 -19.66 -16.76 -11.04
N GLU A 203 -20.68 -16.03 -10.57
CA GLU A 203 -21.99 -16.01 -11.22
C GLU A 203 -21.91 -15.37 -12.61
N SER A 204 -21.24 -14.21 -12.73
CA SER A 204 -21.02 -13.53 -14.01
C SER A 204 -20.28 -14.44 -15.00
N GLU A 205 -19.22 -15.11 -14.56
CA GLU A 205 -18.47 -16.07 -15.36
C GLU A 205 -19.34 -17.25 -15.83
N TYR A 206 -20.24 -17.74 -14.97
CA TYR A 206 -21.21 -18.76 -15.37
C TYR A 206 -22.19 -18.23 -16.42
N LEU A 207 -22.68 -17.00 -16.29
CA LEU A 207 -23.59 -16.40 -17.28
C LEU A 207 -22.91 -16.23 -18.64
N LYS A 208 -21.62 -15.90 -18.68
CA LYS A 208 -20.85 -15.76 -19.92
C LYS A 208 -20.51 -17.11 -20.58
N SER A 209 -20.05 -18.09 -19.78
CA SER A 209 -19.44 -19.32 -20.29
C SER A 209 -20.33 -20.57 -20.21
N GLY A 210 -21.36 -20.55 -19.37
CA GLY A 210 -22.12 -21.73 -18.98
C GLY A 210 -21.34 -22.73 -18.10
N ASN A 211 -20.13 -22.39 -17.64
CA ASN A 211 -19.28 -23.31 -16.90
C ASN A 211 -19.82 -23.58 -15.48
N LEU A 212 -20.31 -24.81 -15.26
CA LEU A 212 -20.87 -25.23 -13.98
C LEU A 212 -19.86 -25.22 -12.82
N TRP A 213 -18.55 -25.29 -13.09
CA TRP A 213 -17.54 -25.11 -12.04
C TRP A 213 -17.56 -23.70 -11.45
N SER A 214 -17.78 -22.68 -12.28
CA SER A 214 -17.96 -21.30 -11.80
C SER A 214 -19.19 -21.22 -10.90
N LEU A 215 -20.29 -21.86 -11.29
CA LEU A 215 -21.51 -21.88 -10.47
C LEU A 215 -21.32 -22.59 -9.12
N VAL A 216 -20.56 -23.69 -9.07
CA VAL A 216 -20.18 -24.34 -7.81
C VAL A 216 -19.39 -23.39 -6.92
N LYS A 217 -18.37 -22.71 -7.48
CA LYS A 217 -17.56 -21.74 -6.73
C LYS A 217 -18.38 -20.55 -6.24
N ALA A 218 -19.32 -20.04 -7.04
CA ALA A 218 -20.25 -19.00 -6.61
C ALA A 218 -21.08 -19.47 -5.41
N SER A 219 -21.69 -20.66 -5.50
CA SER A 219 -22.48 -21.25 -4.43
C SER A 219 -21.68 -21.49 -3.14
N GLU A 220 -20.43 -21.93 -3.22
CA GLU A 220 -19.56 -22.05 -2.05
C GLU A 220 -19.32 -20.71 -1.35
N ASN A 221 -19.10 -19.64 -2.12
CA ASN A 221 -18.94 -18.30 -1.55
C ASN A 221 -20.25 -17.77 -0.94
N TRP A 222 -21.41 -18.02 -1.56
CA TRP A 222 -22.70 -17.68 -0.96
C TRP A 222 -22.96 -18.39 0.36
N ARG A 223 -22.58 -19.67 0.47
CA ARG A 223 -22.67 -20.41 1.75
C ARG A 223 -21.79 -19.78 2.84
N ARG A 224 -20.57 -19.33 2.49
CA ARG A 224 -19.68 -18.62 3.43
C ARG A 224 -20.26 -17.29 3.92
N LEU A 225 -21.12 -16.66 3.11
CA LEU A 225 -21.89 -15.47 3.47
C LEU A 225 -23.20 -15.79 4.20
N ALA A 226 -23.38 -17.02 4.69
CA ALA A 226 -24.62 -17.52 5.29
C ALA A 226 -25.86 -17.41 4.38
N ASN A 227 -25.69 -17.29 3.06
CA ASN A 227 -26.76 -17.25 2.08
C ASN A 227 -26.87 -18.59 1.32
N ALA A 228 -27.13 -19.65 2.08
CA ALA A 228 -27.28 -20.99 1.53
C ALA A 228 -28.52 -21.13 0.61
N ALA A 229 -29.55 -20.30 0.80
CA ALA A 229 -30.72 -20.27 -0.07
C ALA A 229 -30.35 -19.95 -1.53
N ARG A 230 -29.48 -18.95 -1.76
CA ARG A 230 -28.96 -18.62 -3.09
C ARG A 230 -28.16 -19.78 -3.69
N ALA A 231 -27.31 -20.43 -2.89
CA ALA A 231 -26.54 -21.59 -3.34
C ALA A 231 -27.44 -22.76 -3.81
N ILE A 232 -28.56 -22.99 -3.12
CA ILE A 232 -29.58 -23.99 -3.51
C ILE A 232 -30.25 -23.57 -4.81
N GLU A 233 -30.70 -22.32 -4.93
CA GLU A 233 -31.33 -21.77 -6.14
C GLU A 233 -30.46 -21.99 -7.38
N LEU A 234 -29.15 -21.70 -7.27
CA LEU A 234 -28.21 -21.82 -8.37
C LEU A 234 -28.00 -23.28 -8.82
N LEU A 235 -27.97 -24.24 -7.88
CA LEU A 235 -27.50 -25.61 -8.15
C LEU A 235 -28.59 -26.68 -8.25
N LYS A 236 -29.76 -26.51 -7.62
CA LYS A 236 -30.75 -27.59 -7.41
C LYS A 236 -31.19 -28.31 -8.69
N ASP A 237 -31.28 -27.58 -9.80
CA ASP A 237 -31.76 -28.07 -11.09
C ASP A 237 -30.62 -28.30 -12.11
N LYS A 238 -29.35 -28.22 -11.66
CA LYS A 238 -28.20 -28.39 -12.54
C LYS A 238 -27.78 -29.86 -12.64
N CYS A 239 -27.49 -30.27 -13.87
CA CYS A 239 -27.04 -31.62 -14.19
C CYS A 239 -25.76 -31.56 -15.03
N SER A 240 -24.88 -32.54 -14.84
CA SER A 240 -23.65 -32.71 -15.64
C SER A 240 -23.42 -34.19 -15.93
N ASN A 241 -22.86 -34.48 -17.11
CA ASN A 241 -22.40 -35.83 -17.47
C ASN A 241 -21.04 -36.16 -16.86
N ASP A 242 -20.29 -35.15 -16.42
CA ASP A 242 -19.06 -35.36 -15.65
C ASP A 242 -19.43 -35.79 -14.23
N SER A 243 -19.14 -37.07 -13.92
CA SER A 243 -19.37 -37.71 -12.62
C SER A 243 -18.75 -36.93 -11.46
N LYS A 244 -17.55 -36.37 -11.63
CA LYS A 244 -16.86 -35.59 -10.59
C LYS A 244 -17.60 -34.29 -10.35
N LEU A 245 -17.86 -33.51 -11.40
CA LEU A 245 -18.59 -32.26 -11.30
C LEU A 245 -20.01 -32.49 -10.74
N MET A 246 -20.72 -33.51 -11.19
CA MET A 246 -22.06 -33.83 -10.70
C MET A 246 -22.05 -34.18 -9.20
N SER A 247 -21.06 -34.97 -8.76
CA SER A 247 -20.86 -35.26 -7.33
C SER A 247 -20.59 -33.97 -6.53
N THR A 248 -19.80 -33.05 -7.05
CA THR A 248 -19.52 -31.76 -6.40
C THR A 248 -20.77 -30.89 -6.32
N ILE A 249 -21.50 -30.70 -7.43
CA ILE A 249 -22.78 -29.95 -7.46
C ILE A 249 -23.75 -30.48 -6.39
N LEU A 250 -23.95 -31.80 -6.36
CA LEU A 250 -24.85 -32.43 -5.41
C LEU A 250 -24.37 -32.27 -3.96
N THR A 251 -23.06 -32.35 -3.72
CA THR A 251 -22.51 -32.19 -2.36
C THR A 251 -22.59 -30.74 -1.90
N THR A 252 -22.28 -29.76 -2.76
CA THR A 252 -22.40 -28.34 -2.44
C THR A 252 -23.85 -27.95 -2.20
N CYS A 253 -24.79 -28.47 -2.99
CA CYS A 253 -26.22 -28.28 -2.78
C CYS A 253 -26.70 -28.94 -1.47
N GLY A 254 -26.27 -30.18 -1.19
CA GLY A 254 -26.59 -30.87 0.06
C GLY A 254 -26.01 -30.16 1.30
N ALA A 255 -24.82 -29.60 1.19
CA ALA A 255 -24.21 -28.81 2.25
C ALA A 255 -24.97 -27.49 2.47
N ALA A 256 -25.47 -26.84 1.41
CA ALA A 256 -26.34 -25.68 1.54
C ALA A 256 -27.67 -26.02 2.23
N PHE A 257 -28.30 -27.16 1.93
CA PHE A 257 -29.47 -27.63 2.67
C PHE A 257 -29.15 -27.88 4.16
N GLN A 258 -27.96 -28.40 4.46
CA GLN A 258 -27.53 -28.59 5.83
C GLN A 258 -27.36 -27.25 6.57
N ASP A 259 -26.81 -26.23 5.92
CA ASP A 259 -26.63 -24.89 6.51
C ASP A 259 -27.96 -24.24 6.93
N ILE A 260 -29.06 -24.57 6.26
CA ILE A 260 -30.43 -24.10 6.61
C ILE A 260 -31.22 -25.10 7.47
N ASN A 261 -30.54 -26.08 8.07
CA ASN A 261 -31.11 -27.14 8.92
C ASN A 261 -32.11 -28.09 8.23
N GLU A 262 -32.12 -28.15 6.89
CA GLU A 262 -32.91 -29.09 6.10
C GLU A 262 -32.19 -30.44 5.93
N SER A 263 -31.83 -31.06 7.05
CA SER A 263 -30.95 -32.25 7.08
C SER A 263 -31.47 -33.44 6.28
N THR A 264 -32.78 -33.55 6.06
CA THR A 264 -33.37 -34.65 5.25
C THR A 264 -33.07 -34.49 3.77
N GLU A 265 -33.22 -33.28 3.23
CA GLU A 265 -32.80 -33.01 1.85
C GLU A 265 -31.27 -33.06 1.74
N ALA A 266 -30.53 -32.51 2.72
CA ALA A 266 -29.07 -32.61 2.74
C ALA A 266 -28.58 -34.06 2.60
N GLU A 267 -29.16 -34.99 3.37
CA GLU A 267 -28.82 -36.42 3.28
C GLU A 267 -29.15 -37.01 1.91
N LYS A 268 -30.32 -36.68 1.35
CA LYS A 268 -30.74 -37.13 0.02
C LYS A 268 -29.76 -36.68 -1.06
N TYR A 269 -29.31 -35.43 -1.03
CA TYR A 269 -28.30 -34.89 -1.94
C TYR A 269 -26.95 -35.57 -1.77
N ALA A 270 -26.48 -35.76 -0.53
CA ALA A 270 -25.23 -36.48 -0.27
C ALA A 270 -25.27 -37.93 -0.79
N ARG A 271 -26.40 -38.63 -0.63
CA ARG A 271 -26.60 -39.98 -1.19
C ARG A 271 -26.64 -39.99 -2.71
N LYS A 272 -27.25 -38.98 -3.34
CA LYS A 272 -27.18 -38.81 -4.81
C LYS A 272 -25.74 -38.56 -5.25
N ALA A 273 -24.97 -37.77 -4.52
CA ALA A 273 -23.57 -37.49 -4.84
C ALA A 273 -22.70 -38.77 -4.81
N ILE A 274 -22.90 -39.65 -3.83
CA ILE A 274 -22.24 -40.98 -3.79
C ILE A 274 -22.59 -41.82 -5.02
N LYS A 275 -23.86 -41.79 -5.47
CA LYS A 275 -24.28 -42.51 -6.68
C LYS A 275 -23.61 -41.94 -7.93
N ALA A 276 -23.41 -40.62 -7.98
CA ALA A 276 -22.71 -39.96 -9.08
C ALA A 276 -21.22 -40.32 -9.09
N SER A 277 -20.55 -40.26 -7.93
CA SER A 277 -19.16 -40.70 -7.76
C SER A 277 -18.91 -41.28 -6.37
N ARG A 278 -18.54 -42.55 -6.31
CA ARG A 278 -18.26 -43.27 -5.07
C ARG A 278 -16.84 -43.06 -4.52
N TYR A 279 -15.95 -42.44 -5.30
CA TYR A 279 -14.53 -42.32 -4.99
C TYR A 279 -14.13 -40.93 -4.48
N HIS A 280 -15.09 -40.00 -4.37
CA HIS A 280 -14.84 -38.70 -3.75
C HIS A 280 -15.21 -38.73 -2.28
N TYR A 281 -14.37 -38.12 -1.44
CA TYR A 281 -14.60 -38.09 0.00
C TYR A 281 -15.71 -37.12 0.43
N TYR A 282 -15.96 -36.03 -0.33
CA TYR A 282 -16.89 -34.96 0.06
C TYR A 282 -18.31 -35.43 0.42
N PRO A 283 -18.96 -36.33 -0.35
CA PRO A 283 -20.29 -36.84 0.02
C PRO A 283 -20.30 -37.60 1.35
N TYR A 284 -19.25 -38.37 1.63
CA TYR A 284 -19.11 -39.12 2.88
C TYR A 284 -18.83 -38.18 4.05
N HIS A 285 -17.97 -37.18 3.85
CA HIS A 285 -17.74 -36.11 4.81
C HIS A 285 -19.06 -35.40 5.18
N LEU A 286 -19.85 -34.98 4.19
CA LEU A 286 -21.15 -34.34 4.40
C LEU A 286 -22.12 -35.24 5.19
N LEU A 287 -22.21 -36.54 4.86
CA LEU A 287 -23.02 -37.48 5.65
C LEU A 287 -22.53 -37.58 7.09
N GLY A 288 -21.22 -37.61 7.32
CA GLY A 288 -20.61 -37.54 8.65
C GLY A 288 -21.18 -36.38 9.46
N VAL A 289 -21.03 -35.17 8.93
CA VAL A 289 -21.53 -33.92 9.53
C VAL A 289 -23.04 -33.99 9.81
N ILE A 290 -23.86 -34.41 8.83
CA ILE A 290 -25.33 -34.53 8.98
C ILE A 290 -25.70 -35.49 10.13
N TYR A 291 -25.03 -36.63 10.25
CA TYR A 291 -25.34 -37.61 11.30
C TYR A 291 -24.89 -37.14 12.69
N PHE A 292 -23.81 -36.37 12.79
CA PHE A 292 -23.43 -35.71 14.04
C PHE A 292 -24.46 -34.67 14.47
N HIS A 293 -24.91 -33.79 13.56
CA HIS A 293 -25.97 -32.82 13.86
C HIS A 293 -27.29 -33.47 14.32
N ARG A 294 -27.56 -34.70 13.88
CA ARG A 294 -28.74 -35.48 14.27
C ARG A 294 -28.56 -36.29 15.56
N GLY A 295 -27.44 -36.13 16.28
CA GLY A 295 -27.16 -36.88 17.51
C GLY A 295 -26.97 -38.38 17.28
N ARG A 296 -26.49 -38.78 16.10
CA ARG A 296 -26.16 -40.18 15.73
C ARG A 296 -24.68 -40.32 15.40
N PRO A 297 -23.77 -40.00 16.34
CA PRO A 297 -22.35 -39.90 16.08
C PRO A 297 -21.73 -41.24 15.63
N GLU A 298 -22.28 -42.40 16.05
CA GLU A 298 -21.79 -43.71 15.59
C GLU A 298 -21.95 -43.90 14.07
N LYS A 299 -23.04 -43.38 13.50
CA LYS A 299 -23.26 -43.41 12.05
C LYS A 299 -22.38 -42.39 11.36
N GLY A 300 -22.27 -41.19 11.93
CA GLY A 300 -21.42 -40.13 11.40
C GLY A 300 -19.96 -40.56 11.31
N ASP A 301 -19.46 -41.23 12.34
CA ASP A 301 -18.08 -41.70 12.42
C ASP A 301 -17.74 -42.75 11.34
N LYS A 302 -18.69 -43.64 11.02
CA LYS A 302 -18.53 -44.58 9.88
C LYS A 302 -18.36 -43.85 8.55
N TYR A 303 -19.11 -42.77 8.35
CA TYR A 303 -19.00 -41.95 7.14
C TYR A 303 -17.70 -41.14 7.12
N PHE A 304 -17.26 -40.59 8.25
CA PHE A 304 -15.96 -39.95 8.35
C PHE A 304 -14.80 -40.92 8.13
N ALA A 305 -14.86 -42.13 8.68
CA ALA A 305 -13.89 -43.19 8.41
C ALA A 305 -13.79 -43.46 6.91
N LYS A 306 -14.93 -43.55 6.22
CA LYS A 306 -14.94 -43.73 4.76
C LYS A 306 -14.36 -42.53 4.01
N ALA A 307 -14.62 -41.31 4.47
CA ALA A 307 -14.04 -40.10 3.89
C ALA A 307 -12.51 -40.07 4.05
N MET A 308 -11.99 -40.49 5.21
CA MET A 308 -10.54 -40.58 5.48
C MET A 308 -9.87 -41.66 4.61
N GLU A 309 -10.51 -42.82 4.41
CA GLU A 309 -10.03 -43.83 3.44
C GLU A 309 -9.90 -43.26 2.01
N LEU A 310 -10.72 -42.26 1.67
CA LEU A 310 -10.74 -41.59 0.37
C LEU A 310 -9.88 -40.31 0.36
N GLY A 311 -9.06 -40.07 1.40
CA GLY A 311 -8.06 -39.00 1.43
C GLY A 311 -8.48 -37.72 2.18
N LEU A 312 -9.59 -37.72 2.93
CA LEU A 312 -9.90 -36.61 3.83
C LEU A 312 -8.84 -36.53 4.95
N ASN A 313 -8.30 -35.34 5.19
CA ASN A 313 -7.39 -35.10 6.31
C ASN A 313 -8.15 -35.27 7.65
N PRO A 314 -7.68 -36.13 8.58
CA PRO A 314 -8.32 -36.34 9.88
C PRO A 314 -8.58 -35.06 10.67
N LYS A 315 -7.72 -34.04 10.55
CA LYS A 315 -7.89 -32.76 11.22
C LYS A 315 -9.17 -32.03 10.80
N VAL A 316 -9.53 -32.09 9.52
CA VAL A 316 -10.77 -31.46 9.01
C VAL A 316 -12.00 -32.07 9.68
N MET A 317 -11.97 -33.38 9.94
CA MET A 317 -13.06 -34.06 10.66
C MET A 317 -13.13 -33.61 12.12
N GLU A 318 -11.99 -33.42 12.78
CA GLU A 318 -11.95 -32.94 14.17
C GLU A 318 -12.53 -31.53 14.28
N ASP A 319 -12.08 -30.62 13.41
CA ASP A 319 -12.57 -29.23 13.35
C ASP A 319 -14.10 -29.19 13.12
N GLU A 320 -14.64 -30.08 12.27
CA GLU A 320 -16.08 -30.16 12.02
C GLU A 320 -16.85 -30.74 13.22
N ILE A 321 -16.33 -31.77 13.89
CA ILE A 321 -16.99 -32.30 15.10
C ILE A 321 -17.05 -31.23 16.19
N GLU A 322 -15.98 -30.45 16.38
CA GLU A 322 -15.95 -29.35 17.33
C GLU A 322 -16.99 -28.29 16.97
N LYS A 323 -17.04 -27.85 15.71
CA LYS A 323 -18.04 -26.89 15.22
C LYS A 323 -19.48 -27.39 15.40
N VAL A 324 -19.75 -28.65 15.07
CA VAL A 324 -21.07 -29.27 15.30
C VAL A 324 -21.38 -29.31 16.78
N PHE A 325 -20.40 -29.67 17.62
CA PHE A 325 -20.58 -29.71 19.06
C PHE A 325 -20.92 -28.32 19.61
N GLU A 326 -20.23 -27.25 19.21
CA GLU A 326 -20.49 -25.88 19.69
C GLU A 326 -21.91 -25.40 19.36
N THR A 327 -22.35 -25.66 18.13
CA THR A 327 -23.63 -25.20 17.58
C THR A 327 -24.82 -26.09 17.93
N ALA A 328 -24.58 -27.33 18.38
CA ALA A 328 -25.62 -28.30 18.69
C ALA A 328 -26.48 -27.92 19.91
N GLY A 329 -27.75 -28.35 19.86
CA GLY A 329 -28.66 -28.33 21.01
C GLY A 329 -28.21 -29.28 22.13
N LYS A 330 -28.76 -29.09 23.33
CA LYS A 330 -28.36 -29.80 24.56
C LYS A 330 -28.36 -31.33 24.39
N ASP A 331 -29.42 -31.90 23.83
CA ASP A 331 -29.55 -33.35 23.70
C ASP A 331 -28.51 -33.94 22.74
N VAL A 332 -28.27 -33.26 21.62
CA VAL A 332 -27.26 -33.66 20.63
C VAL A 332 -25.85 -33.56 21.23
N LYS A 333 -25.55 -32.50 22.00
CA LYS A 333 -24.28 -32.36 22.74
C LYS A 333 -24.06 -33.54 23.69
N VAL A 334 -25.07 -33.94 24.46
CA VAL A 334 -24.96 -35.10 25.37
C VAL A 334 -24.65 -36.38 24.60
N CYS A 335 -25.33 -36.62 23.46
CA CYS A 335 -25.08 -37.80 22.62
C CYS A 335 -23.64 -37.81 22.07
N ILE A 336 -23.19 -36.69 21.49
CA ILE A 336 -21.83 -36.57 20.94
C ILE A 336 -20.79 -36.74 22.05
N ALA A 337 -20.97 -36.07 23.20
CA ALA A 337 -20.03 -36.13 24.31
C ALA A 337 -19.87 -37.56 24.87
N LYS A 338 -21.00 -38.26 25.08
CA LYS A 338 -20.99 -39.67 25.53
C LYS A 338 -20.25 -40.56 24.53
N TYR A 339 -20.51 -40.38 23.24
CA TYR A 339 -19.85 -41.15 22.19
C TYR A 339 -18.34 -40.90 22.14
N LEU A 340 -17.92 -39.63 22.07
CA LEU A 340 -16.50 -39.25 21.96
C LEU A 340 -15.71 -39.71 23.19
N PHE A 341 -16.25 -39.49 24.40
CA PHE A 341 -15.60 -39.95 25.64
C PHE A 341 -15.42 -41.47 25.69
N ASN A 342 -16.39 -42.23 25.19
CA ASN A 342 -16.29 -43.69 25.12
C ASN A 342 -15.32 -44.16 24.03
N LYS A 343 -15.20 -43.40 22.92
CA LYS A 343 -14.30 -43.70 21.80
C LYS A 343 -12.83 -43.51 22.19
N ASP A 344 -12.51 -42.39 22.83
CA ASP A 344 -11.17 -42.10 23.33
C ASP A 344 -11.24 -41.20 24.57
N ARG A 345 -11.03 -41.82 25.75
CA ARG A 345 -11.13 -41.14 27.05
C ARG A 345 -10.04 -40.10 27.29
N GLN A 346 -8.85 -40.30 26.73
CA GLN A 346 -7.74 -39.39 26.92
C GLN A 346 -7.90 -38.18 26.02
N LYS A 347 -8.19 -38.41 24.73
CA LYS A 347 -8.38 -37.34 23.75
C LYS A 347 -9.60 -36.46 24.06
N TYR A 348 -10.72 -37.07 24.41
CA TYR A 348 -11.99 -36.36 24.64
C TYR A 348 -12.31 -36.19 26.12
N GLN A 349 -11.31 -35.96 26.97
CA GLN A 349 -11.50 -35.79 28.42
C GLN A 349 -12.50 -34.67 28.76
N TRP A 350 -12.53 -33.60 27.96
CA TRP A 350 -13.46 -32.48 28.10
C TRP A 350 -14.93 -32.91 27.97
N ALA A 351 -15.23 -33.95 27.20
CA ALA A 351 -16.59 -34.41 26.94
C ALA A 351 -17.27 -34.98 28.20
N LYS A 352 -16.49 -35.40 29.21
CA LYS A 352 -17.01 -35.91 30.50
C LYS A 352 -17.93 -34.91 31.21
N HIS A 353 -17.69 -33.61 31.03
CA HIS A 353 -18.50 -32.56 31.66
C HIS A 353 -19.91 -32.46 31.07
N TYR A 354 -20.11 -32.96 29.85
CA TYR A 354 -21.36 -32.89 29.10
C TYR A 354 -22.10 -34.23 29.04
N SER A 355 -21.49 -35.31 29.51
CA SER A 355 -22.05 -36.66 29.46
C SER A 355 -22.97 -37.02 30.65
N ARG A 356 -23.24 -36.07 31.56
CA ARG A 356 -24.04 -36.28 32.78
C ARG A 356 -25.53 -36.17 32.54
#